data_AF-A0A8S1TSI1-F1
#
_entry.id   AF-A0A8S1TSI1-F1
#
_cell.length_a   1.000
_cell.length_b   1.000
_cell.length_c   1.000
_cell.angle_alpha   90.00
_cell.angle_beta   90.00
_cell.angle_gamma   90.00
#
_symmetry.space_group_name_H-M   'P 1'
#
loop_
_entity.id
_entity.type
_entity.pdbx_description
1 polymer ?
#
loop_
_entity_poly.entity_id
_entity_poly.type
_entity_poly.pdbx_seq_one_letter_code
_entity_poly.pdbx_strand_id
1 'polypeptide(L)'
;MPPKSRRSELNPNLLKEEGNTAFLNRQYPKAISLYSKALQLEENPISYNNRSQAYLYTGELELALQDCNKALQMNPNYVKATTNKAQVLYEMGYLQQAIECLESINNHTPESELLLNQYYQQSHKTLLDQAEQDRQKRLLEWLKIGKAIFPKIKIECYSEDYRGVNAKQTINAKELILFIPKSHMITLEMAKETTVAKKMMQFRLDLLSPKHSFLSTFLLQEKFRPNSFWKPYIDILPSSYPSFPIFFNNSDLEWLKGSPFLKQIKDKLADLQKDYNDICNAVPEFTQYQFHEFCWARMTASSRIFGININGVKTDAFVPLADMLNHKRPKLTSWCYSDEKQGFIIETDEKIERGQMIFDSYGRKCNSRFFLNYGFVVEGNDANEVNLTVEADQNDPLLQLKEQAIKESLQWPKNFKLLMDTDETAVMDFMSHIRILVIRDEAQLKLLLNQRNSQNFKSTKTQPLGIYNELEMWKMVGRICKKTIKQYPTTFEQDQEILSICELTTNQRNCLILRMGEKEILKFYFQFSEKMKELLSNFNQQEINIFISKEENSKYLNYINKVIMLQNQNYQ
;
A
#
# COMPACT_ATOMS: atom_id res chain seq x y z
N MET A 1 -63.41 14.32 64.53
CA MET A 1 -62.34 13.72 63.69
C MET A 1 -61.81 14.76 62.74
N PRO A 2 -60.51 15.09 62.81
CA PRO A 2 -59.71 15.42 61.64
C PRO A 2 -58.76 14.26 61.31
N PRO A 3 -58.34 14.10 60.04
CA PRO A 3 -57.70 12.89 59.54
C PRO A 3 -56.24 12.78 60.01
N LYS A 4 -55.86 11.56 60.42
CA LYS A 4 -54.46 11.16 60.62
C LYS A 4 -53.70 11.37 59.30
N SER A 5 -52.70 12.23 59.32
CA SER A 5 -51.73 12.36 58.23
C SER A 5 -51.07 11.01 57.98
N ARG A 6 -51.25 10.45 56.78
CA ARG A 6 -50.46 9.31 56.30
C ARG A 6 -48.99 9.72 56.28
N ARG A 7 -48.16 9.18 57.19
CA ARG A 7 -46.74 9.03 56.92
C ARG A 7 -46.66 8.03 55.77
N SER A 8 -46.23 8.48 54.59
CA SER A 8 -45.86 7.58 53.50
C SER A 8 -44.70 6.71 54.00
N GLU A 9 -44.92 5.43 54.22
CA GLU A 9 -43.84 4.48 54.48
C GLU A 9 -42.94 4.48 53.25
N LEU A 10 -41.72 5.02 53.41
CA LEU A 10 -40.70 5.01 52.37
C LEU A 10 -40.40 3.54 52.03
N ASN A 11 -40.70 3.14 50.81
CA ASN A 11 -40.49 1.78 50.34
C ASN A 11 -39.14 1.71 49.61
N PRO A 12 -38.19 0.84 50.03
CA PRO A 12 -36.87 0.73 49.40
C PRO A 12 -36.95 0.37 47.91
N ASN A 13 -37.94 -0.42 47.49
CA ASN A 13 -38.14 -0.73 46.07
C ASN A 13 -38.62 0.47 45.28
N LEU A 14 -39.51 1.30 45.83
CA LEU A 14 -39.97 2.53 45.18
C LEU A 14 -38.79 3.50 44.99
N LEU A 15 -37.95 3.69 46.01
CA LEU A 15 -36.75 4.54 45.93
C LEU A 15 -35.74 4.03 44.91
N LYS A 16 -35.57 2.70 44.79
CA LYS A 16 -34.73 2.08 43.77
C LYS A 16 -35.28 2.35 42.36
N GLU A 17 -36.60 2.21 42.13
CA GLU A 17 -37.21 2.50 40.82
C GLU A 17 -37.18 3.98 40.46
N GLU A 18 -37.37 4.88 41.43
CA GLU A 18 -37.14 6.32 41.25
C GLU A 18 -35.66 6.62 40.92
N GLY A 19 -34.74 5.91 41.58
CA GLY A 19 -33.31 5.95 41.29
C GLY A 19 -32.99 5.51 39.87
N ASN A 20 -33.57 4.38 39.42
CA ASN A 20 -33.46 3.89 38.04
C ASN A 20 -33.99 4.92 37.04
N THR A 21 -35.13 5.52 37.35
CA THR A 21 -35.74 6.58 36.52
C THR A 21 -34.82 7.81 36.44
N ALA A 22 -34.26 8.25 37.57
CA ALA A 22 -33.31 9.35 37.61
C ALA A 22 -32.03 9.03 36.82
N PHE A 23 -31.54 7.80 36.93
CA PHE A 23 -30.37 7.31 36.19
C PHE A 23 -30.61 7.31 34.67
N LEU A 24 -31.75 6.79 34.20
CA LEU A 24 -32.14 6.82 32.79
C LEU A 24 -32.27 8.26 32.25
N ASN A 25 -32.73 9.20 33.10
CA ASN A 25 -32.78 10.62 32.79
C ASN A 25 -31.41 11.34 32.94
N ARG A 26 -30.30 10.60 33.12
CA ARG A 26 -28.93 11.10 33.33
C ARG A 26 -28.77 12.03 34.53
N GLN A 27 -29.68 11.94 35.50
CA GLN A 27 -29.63 12.71 36.76
C GLN A 27 -28.83 11.93 37.82
N TYR A 28 -27.55 11.66 37.54
CA TYR A 28 -26.73 10.74 38.34
C TYR A 28 -26.60 11.13 39.83
N PRO A 29 -26.40 12.40 40.22
CA PRO A 29 -26.37 12.77 41.65
C PRO A 29 -27.69 12.48 42.38
N LYS A 30 -28.83 12.66 41.68
CA LYS A 30 -30.14 12.35 42.22
C LYS A 30 -30.33 10.83 42.35
N ALA A 31 -29.90 10.07 41.34
CA ALA A 31 -29.91 8.60 41.39
C ALA A 31 -29.07 8.08 42.56
N ILE A 32 -27.85 8.61 42.76
CA ILE A 32 -26.98 8.27 43.90
C ILE A 32 -27.69 8.53 45.23
N SER A 33 -28.34 9.69 45.39
CA SER A 33 -29.09 10.02 46.61
C SER A 33 -30.25 9.05 46.85
N LEU A 34 -31.01 8.71 45.81
CA LEU A 34 -32.14 7.78 45.89
C LEU A 34 -31.69 6.35 46.20
N TYR A 35 -30.65 5.85 45.54
CA TYR A 35 -30.06 4.54 45.86
C TYR A 35 -29.48 4.49 47.26
N SER A 36 -28.84 5.58 47.72
CA SER A 36 -28.31 5.65 49.08
C SER A 36 -29.42 5.60 50.14
N LYS A 37 -30.55 6.29 49.90
CA LYS A 37 -31.73 6.18 50.76
C LYS A 37 -32.33 4.77 50.72
N ALA A 38 -32.39 4.13 49.55
CA ALA A 38 -32.84 2.75 49.44
C ALA A 38 -31.95 1.79 50.25
N LEU A 39 -30.62 1.94 50.15
CA LEU A 39 -29.63 1.14 50.88
C LEU A 39 -29.66 1.37 52.39
N GLN A 40 -30.03 2.57 52.86
CA GLN A 40 -30.23 2.85 54.29
C GLN A 40 -31.43 2.10 54.87
N LEU A 41 -32.46 1.84 54.06
CA LEU A 41 -33.64 1.08 54.47
C LEU A 41 -33.41 -0.43 54.35
N GLU A 42 -32.81 -0.86 53.24
CA GLU A 42 -32.52 -2.27 52.99
C GLU A 42 -31.30 -2.42 52.07
N GLU A 43 -30.22 -2.98 52.63
CA GLU A 43 -29.04 -3.34 51.83
C GLU A 43 -29.38 -4.47 50.85
N ASN A 44 -29.06 -4.27 49.58
CA ASN A 44 -29.20 -5.31 48.58
C ASN A 44 -28.18 -5.13 47.44
N PRO A 45 -27.73 -6.21 46.80
CA PRO A 45 -26.70 -6.15 45.77
C PRO A 45 -27.10 -5.32 44.55
N ILE A 46 -28.40 -5.25 44.21
CA ILE A 46 -28.90 -4.51 43.05
C ILE A 46 -28.74 -3.00 43.26
N SER A 47 -29.15 -2.48 44.42
CA SER A 47 -28.99 -1.06 44.75
C SER A 47 -27.53 -0.64 44.86
N TYR A 48 -26.65 -1.50 45.42
CA TYR A 48 -25.20 -1.27 45.42
C TYR A 48 -24.64 -1.23 43.98
N ASN A 49 -24.99 -2.20 43.14
CA ASN A 49 -24.58 -2.21 41.72
C ASN A 49 -25.07 -0.95 40.97
N ASN A 50 -26.35 -0.60 41.12
CA ASN A 50 -26.92 0.54 40.39
C ASN A 50 -26.30 1.88 40.86
N ARG A 51 -25.97 2.00 42.15
CA ARG A 51 -25.24 3.16 42.68
C ARG A 51 -23.79 3.20 42.20
N SER A 52 -23.11 2.05 42.13
CA SER A 52 -21.75 1.97 41.57
C SER A 52 -21.69 2.47 40.13
N GLN A 53 -22.70 2.14 39.34
CA GLN A 53 -22.80 2.61 37.96
C GLN A 53 -23.03 4.12 37.89
N ALA A 54 -23.83 4.68 38.81
CA ALA A 54 -24.03 6.13 38.89
C ALA A 54 -22.73 6.86 39.29
N TYR A 55 -21.97 6.33 40.26
CA TYR A 55 -20.65 6.85 40.62
C TYR A 55 -19.64 6.77 39.47
N LEU A 56 -19.66 5.69 38.68
CA LEU A 56 -18.84 5.60 37.47
C LEU A 56 -19.11 6.77 36.50
N TYR A 57 -20.38 7.09 36.25
CA TYR A 57 -20.77 8.22 35.39
C TYR A 57 -20.49 9.60 35.97
N THR A 58 -20.26 9.72 37.28
CA THR A 58 -19.93 10.98 37.95
C THR A 58 -18.44 11.13 38.28
N GLY A 59 -17.65 10.07 38.04
CA GLY A 59 -16.19 10.06 38.15
C GLY A 59 -15.68 9.66 39.54
N GLU A 60 -16.55 9.33 40.49
CA GLU A 60 -16.18 8.86 41.83
C GLU A 60 -15.80 7.36 41.82
N LEU A 61 -14.74 7.03 41.08
CA LEU A 61 -14.33 5.65 40.77
C LEU A 61 -14.04 4.80 42.02
N GLU A 62 -13.49 5.38 43.08
CA GLU A 62 -13.23 4.66 44.34
C GLU A 62 -14.52 4.22 45.04
N LEU A 63 -15.54 5.09 45.07
CA LEU A 63 -16.85 4.78 45.63
C LEU A 63 -17.58 3.76 44.76
N ALA A 64 -17.46 3.87 43.44
CA ALA A 64 -17.98 2.88 42.51
C ALA A 64 -17.38 1.49 42.76
N LEU A 65 -16.05 1.40 42.89
CA LEU A 65 -15.35 0.14 43.14
C LEU A 65 -15.77 -0.49 44.48
N GLN A 66 -15.91 0.32 45.53
CA GLN A 66 -16.41 -0.12 46.83
C GLN A 66 -17.82 -0.72 46.72
N ASP A 67 -18.73 -0.04 46.02
CA ASP A 67 -20.10 -0.50 45.83
C ASP A 67 -20.17 -1.77 44.96
N CYS A 68 -19.36 -1.89 43.91
CA CYS A 68 -19.26 -3.12 43.13
C CYS A 68 -18.76 -4.29 44.01
N ASN A 69 -17.72 -4.08 44.80
CA ASN A 69 -17.18 -5.10 45.71
C ASN A 69 -18.22 -5.51 46.76
N LYS A 70 -18.98 -4.56 47.30
CA LYS A 70 -20.06 -4.83 48.26
C LYS A 70 -21.19 -5.65 47.61
N ALA A 71 -21.59 -5.30 46.39
CA ALA A 71 -22.57 -6.08 45.63
C ALA A 71 -22.10 -7.52 45.37
N LEU A 72 -20.83 -7.71 45.02
CA LEU A 72 -20.23 -9.04 44.79
C LEU A 72 -20.00 -9.83 46.07
N GLN A 73 -19.77 -9.17 47.21
CA GLN A 73 -19.73 -9.83 48.51
C GLN A 73 -21.10 -10.43 48.87
N MET A 74 -22.19 -9.73 48.54
CA MET A 74 -23.56 -10.19 48.79
C MET A 74 -24.02 -11.24 47.76
N ASN A 75 -23.60 -11.11 46.50
CA ASN A 75 -23.89 -12.05 45.43
C ASN A 75 -22.64 -12.25 44.54
N PRO A 76 -21.81 -13.28 44.81
CA PRO A 76 -20.58 -13.53 44.06
C PRO A 76 -20.79 -13.81 42.58
N ASN A 77 -21.98 -14.30 42.19
CA ASN A 77 -22.31 -14.63 40.81
C ASN A 77 -23.03 -13.49 40.07
N TYR A 78 -23.00 -12.26 40.62
CA TYR A 78 -23.73 -11.14 40.04
C TYR A 78 -23.01 -10.55 38.84
N VAL A 79 -23.26 -11.13 37.66
CA VAL A 79 -22.60 -10.78 36.39
C VAL A 79 -22.56 -9.27 36.13
N LYS A 80 -23.67 -8.54 36.33
CA LYS A 80 -23.70 -7.08 36.13
C LYS A 80 -22.75 -6.32 37.06
N ALA A 81 -22.63 -6.73 38.31
CA ALA A 81 -21.70 -6.11 39.26
C ALA A 81 -20.24 -6.43 38.91
N THR A 82 -19.96 -7.64 38.40
CA THR A 82 -18.62 -7.99 37.88
C THR A 82 -18.27 -7.18 36.64
N THR A 83 -19.21 -6.99 35.71
CA THR A 83 -19.01 -6.14 34.51
C THR A 83 -18.77 -4.68 34.89
N ASN A 84 -19.59 -4.12 35.80
CA ASN A 84 -19.40 -2.74 36.28
C ASN A 84 -18.07 -2.58 37.03
N LYS A 85 -17.66 -3.57 37.83
CA LYS A 85 -16.34 -3.57 38.49
C LYS A 85 -15.21 -3.51 37.47
N ALA A 86 -15.27 -4.32 36.42
CA ALA A 86 -14.27 -4.32 35.36
C ALA A 86 -14.19 -2.95 34.67
N GLN A 87 -15.35 -2.33 34.39
CA GLN A 87 -15.39 -1.00 33.80
C GLN A 87 -14.80 0.08 34.72
N VAL A 88 -15.08 0.02 36.03
CA VAL A 88 -14.46 0.93 37.01
C VAL A 88 -12.94 0.72 37.05
N LEU A 89 -12.45 -0.52 37.11
CA LEU A 89 -11.01 -0.83 37.10
C LEU A 89 -10.33 -0.31 35.82
N TYR A 90 -11.01 -0.41 34.68
CA TYR A 90 -10.53 0.11 33.42
C TYR A 90 -10.38 1.65 33.43
N GLU A 91 -11.40 2.39 33.88
CA GLU A 91 -11.35 3.85 34.01
C GLU A 91 -10.26 4.31 35.01
N MET A 92 -9.95 3.48 36.02
CA MET A 92 -8.84 3.71 36.94
C MET A 92 -7.46 3.39 36.34
N GLY A 93 -7.38 2.87 35.11
CA GLY A 93 -6.14 2.50 34.42
C GLY A 93 -5.64 1.08 34.69
N TYR A 94 -6.40 0.24 35.41
CA TYR A 94 -6.02 -1.13 35.75
C TYR A 94 -6.55 -2.16 34.74
N LEU A 95 -6.12 -2.03 33.47
CA LEU A 95 -6.62 -2.84 32.35
C LEU A 95 -6.52 -4.36 32.59
N GLN A 96 -5.40 -4.85 33.12
CA GLN A 96 -5.21 -6.29 33.36
C GLN A 96 -6.19 -6.82 34.41
N GLN A 97 -6.41 -6.08 35.50
CA GLN A 97 -7.37 -6.46 36.53
C GLN A 97 -8.82 -6.40 36.01
N ALA A 98 -9.10 -5.50 35.08
CA ALA A 98 -10.41 -5.44 34.41
C ALA A 98 -10.66 -6.68 33.55
N ILE A 99 -9.66 -7.17 32.81
CA ILE A 99 -9.73 -8.42 32.03
C ILE A 99 -9.97 -9.60 32.96
N GLU A 100 -9.13 -9.79 33.99
CA GLU A 100 -9.27 -10.88 34.97
C GLU A 100 -10.66 -10.89 35.64
N CYS A 101 -11.21 -9.69 35.92
CA CYS A 101 -12.55 -9.55 36.47
C CYS A 101 -13.62 -10.08 35.50
N LEU A 102 -13.54 -9.75 34.21
CA LEU A 102 -14.48 -10.26 33.21
C LEU A 102 -14.31 -11.75 32.95
N GLU A 103 -13.09 -12.27 32.89
CA GLU A 103 -12.82 -13.71 32.70
C GLU A 103 -13.39 -14.59 33.83
N SER A 104 -13.54 -14.03 35.03
CA SER A 104 -14.15 -14.75 36.15
C SER A 104 -15.65 -15.04 35.97
N ILE A 105 -16.30 -14.47 34.94
CA ILE A 105 -17.72 -14.65 34.65
C ILE A 105 -17.95 -15.99 33.93
N ASN A 106 -18.60 -16.94 34.59
CA ASN A 106 -18.90 -18.25 33.99
C ASN A 106 -19.92 -18.18 32.83
N ASN A 107 -20.88 -17.25 32.89
CA ASN A 107 -21.95 -17.08 31.89
C ASN A 107 -21.97 -15.62 31.43
N HIS A 108 -21.22 -15.33 30.38
CA HIS A 108 -21.11 -13.98 29.82
C HIS A 108 -22.45 -13.47 29.28
N THR A 109 -22.75 -12.20 29.56
CA THR A 109 -23.71 -11.42 28.78
C THR A 109 -23.03 -10.90 27.50
N PRO A 110 -23.79 -10.59 26.43
CA PRO A 110 -23.22 -9.98 25.22
C PRO A 110 -22.42 -8.71 25.51
N GLU A 111 -22.86 -7.92 26.50
CA GLU A 111 -22.15 -6.73 26.97
C GLU A 111 -20.78 -7.08 27.59
N SER A 112 -20.74 -8.07 28.49
CA SER A 112 -19.48 -8.48 29.14
C SER A 112 -18.49 -9.11 28.15
N GLU A 113 -18.99 -9.84 27.15
CA GLU A 113 -18.16 -10.44 26.10
C GLU A 113 -17.60 -9.38 25.15
N LEU A 114 -18.42 -8.40 24.76
CA LEU A 114 -17.98 -7.25 23.97
C LEU A 114 -16.89 -6.46 24.70
N LEU A 115 -17.09 -6.18 26.00
CA LEU A 115 -16.13 -5.44 26.81
C LEU A 115 -14.81 -6.21 26.99
N LEU A 116 -14.89 -7.52 27.22
CA LEU A 116 -13.71 -8.39 27.32
C LEU A 116 -12.91 -8.38 26.01
N ASN A 117 -13.58 -8.51 24.86
CA ASN A 117 -12.94 -8.41 23.56
C ASN A 117 -12.28 -7.04 23.32
N GLN A 118 -12.94 -5.94 23.72
CA GLN A 118 -12.38 -4.59 23.63
C GLN A 118 -11.12 -4.44 24.48
N TYR A 119 -11.15 -4.91 25.72
CA TYR A 119 -10.00 -4.84 26.63
C TYR A 119 -8.84 -5.72 26.16
N TYR A 120 -9.13 -6.88 25.59
CA TYR A 120 -8.12 -7.71 24.95
C TYR A 120 -7.45 -7.03 23.76
N GLN A 121 -8.23 -6.39 22.88
CA GLN A 121 -7.69 -5.63 21.76
C GLN A 121 -6.78 -4.49 22.23
N GLN A 122 -7.18 -3.77 23.28
CA GLN A 122 -6.38 -2.68 23.82
C GLN A 122 -5.11 -3.15 24.53
N SER A 123 -5.19 -4.25 25.29
CA SER A 123 -4.03 -4.87 25.95
C SER A 123 -3.02 -5.35 24.89
N HIS A 124 -3.51 -6.04 23.86
CA HIS A 124 -2.69 -6.47 22.73
C HIS A 124 -2.01 -5.30 22.02
N LYS A 125 -2.75 -4.23 21.74
CA LYS A 125 -2.18 -3.00 21.14
C LYS A 125 -1.07 -2.39 22.00
N THR A 126 -1.29 -2.31 23.32
CA THR A 126 -0.29 -1.77 24.26
C THR A 126 0.98 -2.62 24.29
N LEU A 127 0.84 -3.95 24.26
CA LEU A 127 1.97 -4.88 24.18
C LEU A 127 2.73 -4.77 22.85
N LEU A 128 2.01 -4.64 21.73
CA LEU A 128 2.61 -4.39 20.42
C LEU A 128 3.43 -3.09 20.40
N ASP A 129 2.88 -2.01 20.98
CA ASP A 129 3.55 -0.73 21.08
C ASP A 129 4.84 -0.84 21.91
N GLN A 130 4.82 -1.55 23.04
CA GLN A 130 6.01 -1.78 23.85
C GLN A 130 7.06 -2.62 23.12
N ALA A 131 6.64 -3.71 22.46
CA ALA A 131 7.55 -4.56 21.71
C ALA A 131 8.21 -3.82 20.54
N GLU A 132 7.47 -2.92 19.87
CA GLU A 132 8.01 -2.06 18.82
C GLU A 132 9.01 -1.04 19.38
N GLN A 133 8.72 -0.40 20.50
CA GLN A 133 9.66 0.49 21.19
C GLN A 133 10.96 -0.23 21.58
N ASP A 134 10.86 -1.46 22.08
CA ASP A 134 12.02 -2.28 22.43
C ASP A 134 12.87 -2.64 21.19
N ARG A 135 12.23 -2.99 20.07
CA ARG A 135 12.93 -3.23 18.79
C ARG A 135 13.65 -1.96 18.31
N GLN A 136 12.99 -0.81 18.37
CA GLN A 136 13.57 0.47 17.97
C GLN A 136 14.78 0.82 18.85
N LYS A 137 14.68 0.64 20.16
CA LYS A 137 15.78 0.87 21.10
C LYS A 137 16.98 -0.01 20.75
N ARG A 138 16.78 -1.32 20.53
CA ARG A 138 17.85 -2.25 20.13
C ARG A 138 18.53 -1.83 18.83
N LEU A 139 17.75 -1.44 17.81
CA LEU A 139 18.29 -0.93 16.54
C LEU A 139 19.19 0.29 16.77
N LEU A 140 18.67 1.31 17.47
CA LEU A 140 19.38 2.58 17.65
C LEU A 140 20.63 2.41 18.52
N GLU A 141 20.61 1.54 19.52
CA GLU A 141 21.79 1.20 20.33
C GLU A 141 22.85 0.47 19.51
N TRP A 142 22.46 -0.55 18.73
CA TRP A 142 23.37 -1.27 17.83
C TRP A 142 24.03 -0.33 16.81
N LEU A 143 23.26 0.58 16.20
CA LEU A 143 23.79 1.59 15.29
C LEU A 143 24.76 2.56 15.98
N LYS A 144 24.46 3.02 17.20
CA LYS A 144 25.35 3.89 17.98
C LYS A 144 26.68 3.20 18.30
N ILE A 145 26.63 1.93 18.73
CA ILE A 145 27.84 1.10 18.94
C ILE A 145 28.65 1.01 17.65
N GLY A 146 27.96 0.88 16.52
CA GLY A 146 28.54 0.91 15.19
C GLY A 146 29.20 2.21 14.76
N LYS A 147 29.05 3.31 15.53
CA LYS A 147 29.46 4.68 15.20
C LYS A 147 28.62 5.32 14.08
N ALA A 148 27.37 4.89 13.89
CA ALA A 148 26.42 5.64 13.08
C ALA A 148 26.05 6.99 13.75
N ILE A 149 25.74 7.99 12.93
CA ILE A 149 25.45 9.37 13.39
C ILE A 149 24.06 9.77 12.90
N PHE A 150 23.17 10.13 13.81
CA PHE A 150 21.79 10.53 13.51
C PHE A 150 21.24 11.49 14.59
N PRO A 151 21.86 12.69 14.74
CA PRO A 151 21.74 13.50 15.95
C PRO A 151 20.35 14.11 16.17
N LYS A 152 19.62 14.34 15.07
CA LYS A 152 18.40 15.16 15.07
C LYS A 152 17.15 14.42 14.60
N ILE A 153 17.18 13.09 14.54
CA ILE A 153 16.02 12.31 14.08
C ILE A 153 15.49 11.36 15.15
N LYS A 154 14.24 10.96 14.99
CA LYS A 154 13.57 9.90 15.76
C LYS A 154 12.68 9.07 14.84
N ILE A 155 12.47 7.80 15.19
CA ILE A 155 11.45 6.96 14.56
C ILE A 155 10.11 7.32 15.21
N GLU A 156 9.07 7.49 14.40
CA GLU A 156 7.70 7.75 14.84
C GLU A 156 6.77 6.69 14.25
N CYS A 157 5.94 6.07 15.08
CA CYS A 157 4.87 5.16 14.63
C CYS A 157 3.54 5.91 14.63
N TYR A 158 2.84 5.87 13.50
CA TYR A 158 1.54 6.52 13.31
C TYR A 158 0.39 5.52 13.34
N SER A 159 0.66 4.29 12.91
CA SER A 159 -0.21 3.13 13.04
C SER A 159 0.65 1.86 13.10
N GLU A 160 0.01 0.69 13.31
CA GLU A 160 0.68 -0.62 13.35
C GLU A 160 1.54 -0.87 12.10
N ASP A 161 1.06 -0.47 10.93
CA ASP A 161 1.72 -0.69 9.63
C ASP A 161 2.37 0.57 9.03
N TYR A 162 2.32 1.71 9.73
CA TYR A 162 2.86 2.97 9.21
C TYR A 162 3.75 3.68 10.23
N ARG A 163 5.03 3.75 9.89
CA ARG A 163 6.05 4.49 10.63
C ARG A 163 6.86 5.38 9.70
N GLY A 164 7.55 6.35 10.27
CA GLY A 164 8.44 7.24 9.54
C GLY A 164 9.56 7.76 10.42
N VAL A 165 10.41 8.60 9.83
CA VAL A 165 11.50 9.28 10.53
C VAL A 165 11.18 10.76 10.63
N ASN A 166 11.17 11.30 11.84
CA ASN A 166 10.84 12.70 12.11
C ASN A 166 12.04 13.47 12.65
N ALA A 167 12.07 14.76 12.35
CA ALA A 167 13.02 15.69 12.94
C ALA A 167 12.74 15.88 14.44
N LYS A 168 13.66 15.46 15.31
CA LYS A 168 13.67 15.74 16.76
C LYS A 168 14.00 17.21 17.06
N GLN A 169 14.78 17.83 16.19
CA GLN A 169 15.19 19.24 16.22
C GLN A 169 15.20 19.78 14.79
N THR A 170 15.19 21.10 14.61
CA THR A 170 15.35 21.71 13.29
C THR A 170 16.67 21.30 12.63
N ILE A 171 16.60 20.89 11.37
CA ILE A 171 17.73 20.47 10.52
C ILE A 171 17.87 21.51 9.42
N ASN A 172 19.04 22.14 9.30
CA ASN A 172 19.28 23.17 8.29
C ASN A 172 19.66 22.54 6.95
N ALA A 173 19.49 23.30 5.85
CA ALA A 173 19.90 22.85 4.52
C ALA A 173 21.38 22.41 4.51
N LYS A 174 21.67 21.30 3.83
CA LYS A 174 22.98 20.63 3.75
C LYS A 174 23.53 20.08 5.07
N GLU A 175 22.71 20.06 6.12
CA GLU A 175 23.07 19.40 7.36
C GLU A 175 22.91 17.88 7.25
N LEU A 176 23.81 17.16 7.94
CA LEU A 176 23.78 15.70 8.07
C LEU A 176 22.50 15.24 8.80
N ILE A 177 21.70 14.41 8.14
CA ILE A 177 20.58 13.69 8.76
C ILE A 177 21.08 12.39 9.36
N LEU A 178 21.81 11.63 8.56
CA LEU A 178 22.16 10.24 8.85
C LEU A 178 23.52 9.89 8.24
N PHE A 179 24.37 9.23 9.03
CA PHE A 179 25.53 8.49 8.54
C PHE A 179 25.46 7.06 9.05
N ILE A 180 25.55 6.10 8.15
CA ILE A 180 25.63 4.66 8.45
C ILE A 180 26.97 4.12 7.95
N PRO A 181 27.82 3.58 8.83
CA PRO A 181 29.11 3.01 8.43
C PRO A 181 28.92 1.74 7.60
N LYS A 182 29.86 1.46 6.69
CA LYS A 182 29.83 0.27 5.83
C LYS A 182 29.65 -1.04 6.61
N SER A 183 30.22 -1.12 7.81
CA SER A 183 30.13 -2.28 8.70
C SER A 183 28.71 -2.61 9.16
N HIS A 184 27.77 -1.65 9.06
CA HIS A 184 26.37 -1.80 9.47
C HIS A 184 25.42 -1.76 8.27
N MET A 185 25.94 -1.98 7.06
CA MET A 185 25.17 -2.15 5.83
C MET A 185 25.21 -3.62 5.40
N ILE A 186 24.18 -4.08 4.70
CA ILE A 186 24.20 -5.39 4.03
C ILE A 186 24.35 -5.13 2.54
N THR A 187 25.54 -5.37 1.98
CA THR A 187 25.78 -5.16 0.55
C THR A 187 25.56 -6.43 -0.26
N LEU A 188 25.34 -6.26 -1.57
CA LEU A 188 25.19 -7.36 -2.50
C LEU A 188 26.42 -8.30 -2.51
N GLU A 189 27.62 -7.77 -2.31
CA GLU A 189 28.85 -8.57 -2.25
C GLU A 189 28.82 -9.49 -1.03
N MET A 190 28.42 -8.99 0.15
CA MET A 190 28.26 -9.84 1.33
C MET A 190 27.26 -10.97 1.09
N ALA A 191 26.14 -10.67 0.41
CA ALA A 191 25.14 -11.67 0.06
C ALA A 191 25.69 -12.73 -0.90
N LYS A 192 26.48 -12.32 -1.90
CA LYS A 192 27.13 -13.21 -2.87
C LYS A 192 28.19 -14.13 -2.27
N GLU A 193 28.78 -13.76 -1.14
CA GLU A 193 29.79 -14.58 -0.47
C GLU A 193 29.22 -15.79 0.29
N THR A 194 27.91 -15.83 0.52
CA THR A 194 27.23 -16.95 1.19
C THR A 194 27.33 -18.24 0.37
N THR A 195 27.33 -19.39 1.06
CA THR A 195 27.36 -20.72 0.41
C THR A 195 26.17 -20.90 -0.54
N VAL A 196 24.98 -20.44 -0.15
CA VAL A 196 23.78 -20.46 -0.97
C VAL A 196 23.97 -19.67 -2.26
N ALA A 197 24.44 -18.42 -2.15
CA ALA A 197 24.65 -17.56 -3.32
C ALA A 197 25.74 -18.09 -4.27
N LYS A 198 26.84 -18.64 -3.73
CA LYS A 198 27.90 -19.25 -4.54
C LYS A 198 27.38 -20.41 -5.38
N LYS A 199 26.52 -21.27 -4.80
CA LYS A 199 25.83 -22.34 -5.55
C LYS A 199 24.87 -21.76 -6.61
N MET A 200 24.03 -20.79 -6.26
CA MET A 200 23.14 -20.12 -7.22
C MET A 200 23.91 -19.57 -8.44
N MET A 201 25.09 -18.97 -8.22
CA MET A 201 25.96 -18.48 -9.29
C MET A 201 26.56 -19.61 -10.14
N GLN A 202 26.94 -20.73 -9.51
CA GLN A 202 27.47 -21.91 -10.21
C GLN A 202 26.45 -22.50 -11.19
N PHE A 203 25.17 -22.55 -10.80
CA PHE A 203 24.08 -23.06 -11.64
C PHE A 203 23.55 -22.06 -12.67
N ARG A 204 24.03 -20.81 -12.65
CA ARG A 204 23.64 -19.74 -13.59
C ARG A 204 22.12 -19.58 -13.75
N LEU A 205 21.43 -19.51 -12.61
CA LEU A 205 19.96 -19.42 -12.58
C LEU A 205 19.45 -18.17 -13.32
N ASP A 206 18.40 -18.36 -14.11
CA ASP A 206 17.66 -17.29 -14.78
C ASP A 206 16.58 -16.73 -13.83
N LEU A 207 17.03 -15.79 -12.99
CA LEU A 207 16.23 -15.19 -11.91
C LEU A 207 15.64 -13.84 -12.34
N LEU A 208 14.39 -13.56 -11.94
CA LEU A 208 13.68 -12.31 -12.28
C LEU A 208 14.48 -11.05 -11.90
N SER A 209 15.12 -11.07 -10.73
CA SER A 209 16.08 -10.03 -10.33
C SER A 209 17.18 -10.67 -9.49
N PRO A 210 18.33 -11.02 -10.10
CA PRO A 210 19.40 -11.72 -9.40
C PRO A 210 19.86 -10.99 -8.14
N LYS A 211 20.02 -9.66 -8.22
CA LYS A 211 20.44 -8.84 -7.07
C LYS A 211 19.48 -8.94 -5.89
N HIS A 212 18.18 -8.90 -6.15
CA HIS A 212 17.20 -9.00 -5.08
C HIS A 212 17.20 -10.42 -4.52
N SER A 213 17.28 -11.45 -5.37
CA SER A 213 17.30 -12.85 -4.91
C SER A 213 18.52 -13.15 -4.02
N PHE A 214 19.71 -12.66 -4.37
CA PHE A 214 20.90 -12.77 -3.50
C PHE A 214 20.67 -12.11 -2.14
N LEU A 215 20.23 -10.86 -2.11
CA LEU A 215 19.95 -10.14 -0.87
C LEU A 215 18.84 -10.80 -0.05
N SER A 216 17.81 -11.36 -0.69
CA SER A 216 16.72 -12.07 -0.01
C SER A 216 17.17 -13.39 0.61
N THR A 217 18.00 -14.17 -0.09
CA THR A 217 18.56 -15.41 0.48
C THR A 217 19.49 -15.11 1.66
N PHE A 218 20.29 -14.03 1.61
CA PHE A 218 21.08 -13.56 2.73
C PHE A 218 20.20 -13.18 3.92
N LEU A 219 19.16 -12.36 3.68
CA LEU A 219 18.25 -11.88 4.71
C LEU A 219 17.55 -13.03 5.45
N LEU A 220 17.11 -14.06 4.72
CA LEU A 220 16.49 -15.25 5.33
C LEU A 220 17.47 -16.04 6.21
N GLN A 221 18.69 -16.28 5.70
CA GLN A 221 19.73 -16.97 6.48
C GLN A 221 20.03 -16.22 7.78
N GLU A 222 20.15 -14.90 7.73
CA GLU A 222 20.42 -14.08 8.92
C GLU A 222 19.19 -13.95 9.84
N LYS A 223 17.97 -13.93 9.30
CA LYS A 223 16.72 -13.85 10.09
C LYS A 223 16.59 -15.03 11.05
N PHE A 224 16.94 -16.23 10.59
CA PHE A 224 16.82 -17.48 11.35
C PHE A 224 18.12 -17.87 12.07
N ARG A 225 19.21 -17.11 11.92
CA ARG A 225 20.44 -17.33 12.68
C ARG A 225 20.28 -16.75 14.10
N PRO A 226 20.39 -17.55 15.18
CA PRO A 226 20.12 -17.08 16.54
C PRO A 226 20.93 -15.87 17.00
N ASN A 227 22.22 -15.84 16.65
CA ASN A 227 23.16 -14.78 17.05
C ASN A 227 23.61 -13.94 15.84
N SER A 228 22.69 -13.63 14.94
CA SER A 228 23.00 -12.78 13.78
C SER A 228 23.46 -11.39 14.22
N PHE A 229 24.57 -10.90 13.66
CA PHE A 229 25.02 -9.52 13.87
C PHE A 229 23.97 -8.50 13.39
N TRP A 230 23.19 -8.86 12.37
CA TRP A 230 22.16 -8.00 11.77
C TRP A 230 20.80 -8.13 12.46
N LYS A 231 20.70 -8.92 13.54
CA LYS A 231 19.43 -9.17 14.24
C LYS A 231 18.69 -7.90 14.66
N PRO A 232 19.35 -6.83 15.19
CA PRO A 232 18.65 -5.58 15.51
C PRO A 232 18.01 -4.89 14.30
N TYR A 233 18.62 -4.99 13.12
CA TYR A 233 18.04 -4.49 11.88
C TYR A 233 16.97 -5.42 11.32
N ILE A 234 17.15 -6.74 11.39
CA ILE A 234 16.16 -7.66 10.85
C ILE A 234 14.87 -7.66 11.69
N ASP A 235 14.99 -7.55 13.01
CA ASP A 235 13.85 -7.56 13.91
C ASP A 235 12.97 -6.34 13.76
N ILE A 236 13.54 -5.17 13.45
CA ILE A 236 12.76 -3.95 13.25
C ILE A 236 12.10 -3.90 11.87
N LEU A 237 12.47 -4.73 10.89
CA LEU A 237 11.76 -4.76 9.60
C LEU A 237 10.28 -5.17 9.79
N PRO A 238 9.36 -4.75 8.90
CA PRO A 238 7.98 -5.20 8.97
C PRO A 238 7.90 -6.72 9.00
N SER A 239 7.10 -7.29 9.91
CA SER A 239 6.93 -8.75 10.03
C SER A 239 6.16 -9.33 8.85
N SER A 240 5.29 -8.53 8.24
CA SER A 240 4.51 -8.85 7.05
C SER A 240 4.34 -7.60 6.17
N TYR A 241 3.72 -7.77 5.00
CA TYR A 241 3.47 -6.70 4.03
C TYR A 241 2.02 -6.77 3.53
N PRO A 242 1.01 -6.56 4.41
CA PRO A 242 -0.40 -6.76 4.07
C PRO A 242 -0.89 -5.81 2.97
N SER A 243 -0.19 -4.68 2.75
CA SER A 243 -0.49 -3.73 1.69
C SER A 243 0.11 -4.06 0.33
N PHE A 244 0.96 -5.08 0.24
CA PHE A 244 1.56 -5.50 -1.02
C PHE A 244 0.59 -6.46 -1.73
N PRO A 245 0.19 -6.18 -2.98
CA PRO A 245 -0.85 -6.95 -3.67
C PRO A 245 -0.57 -8.45 -3.83
N ILE A 246 0.70 -8.88 -3.76
CA ILE A 246 1.05 -10.31 -3.83
C ILE A 246 0.62 -11.10 -2.58
N PHE A 247 0.30 -10.41 -1.47
CA PHE A 247 -0.17 -11.01 -0.22
C PHE A 247 -1.67 -10.78 0.01
N PHE A 248 -2.38 -10.23 -0.97
CA PHE A 248 -3.81 -9.97 -0.84
C PHE A 248 -4.62 -11.25 -0.76
N ASN A 249 -5.64 -11.23 0.09
CA ASN A 249 -6.68 -12.25 0.09
C ASN A 249 -7.70 -11.99 -1.03
N ASN A 250 -8.66 -12.91 -1.20
CA ASN A 250 -9.68 -12.78 -2.24
C ASN A 250 -10.53 -11.51 -2.08
N SER A 251 -10.83 -11.09 -0.85
CA SER A 251 -11.62 -9.88 -0.61
C SER A 251 -10.89 -8.61 -1.04
N ASP A 252 -9.58 -8.53 -0.83
CA ASP A 252 -8.77 -7.40 -1.30
C ASP A 252 -8.66 -7.40 -2.84
N LEU A 253 -8.50 -8.57 -3.45
CA LEU A 253 -8.40 -8.71 -4.91
C LEU A 253 -9.69 -8.33 -5.64
N GLU A 254 -10.87 -8.52 -5.03
CA GLU A 254 -12.16 -8.08 -5.62
C GLU A 254 -12.22 -6.57 -5.87
N TRP A 255 -11.50 -5.75 -5.09
CA TRP A 255 -11.44 -4.30 -5.32
C TRP A 255 -10.72 -3.93 -6.63
N LEU A 256 -9.91 -4.84 -7.16
CA LEU A 256 -9.20 -4.71 -8.43
C LEU A 256 -9.93 -5.40 -9.59
N LYS A 257 -11.17 -5.87 -9.39
CA LYS A 257 -11.95 -6.52 -10.45
C LYS A 257 -12.02 -5.68 -11.73
N GLY A 258 -11.67 -6.30 -12.85
CA GLY A 258 -11.61 -5.66 -14.16
C GLY A 258 -10.31 -4.90 -14.47
N SER A 259 -9.46 -4.67 -13.47
CA SER A 259 -8.17 -4.02 -13.65
C SER A 259 -7.17 -4.95 -14.36
N PRO A 260 -6.46 -4.47 -15.41
CA PRO A 260 -5.32 -5.18 -15.97
C PRO A 260 -4.19 -5.44 -14.96
N PHE A 261 -4.14 -4.72 -13.85
CA PHE A 261 -3.18 -4.93 -12.78
C PHE A 261 -3.28 -6.31 -12.13
N LEU A 262 -4.46 -6.95 -12.11
CA LEU A 262 -4.62 -8.31 -11.59
C LEU A 262 -3.69 -9.32 -12.29
N LYS A 263 -3.46 -9.16 -13.59
CA LYS A 263 -2.52 -10.00 -14.34
C LYS A 263 -1.08 -9.76 -13.86
N GLN A 264 -0.69 -8.52 -13.60
CA GLN A 264 0.65 -8.19 -13.10
C GLN A 264 0.93 -8.83 -11.74
N ILE A 265 -0.06 -8.90 -10.85
CA ILE A 265 0.07 -9.59 -9.56
C ILE A 265 0.31 -11.09 -9.78
N LYS A 266 -0.48 -11.73 -10.65
CA LYS A 266 -0.36 -13.15 -10.97
C LYS A 266 0.98 -13.49 -11.61
N ASP A 267 1.39 -12.71 -12.62
CA ASP A 267 2.67 -12.88 -13.31
C ASP A 267 3.82 -12.73 -12.30
N LYS A 268 3.76 -11.73 -11.42
CA LYS A 268 4.76 -11.53 -10.36
C LYS A 268 4.85 -12.71 -9.40
N LEU A 269 3.73 -13.28 -8.97
CA LEU A 269 3.70 -14.46 -8.10
C LEU A 269 4.27 -15.69 -8.80
N ALA A 270 3.92 -15.90 -10.07
CA ALA A 270 4.46 -17.00 -10.87
C ALA A 270 5.99 -16.88 -11.04
N ASP A 271 6.50 -15.67 -11.33
CA ASP A 271 7.93 -15.41 -11.44
C ASP A 271 8.65 -15.65 -10.11
N LEU A 272 8.09 -15.20 -8.98
CA LEU A 272 8.67 -15.44 -7.66
C LEU A 272 8.68 -16.92 -7.30
N GLN A 273 7.62 -17.66 -7.64
CA GLN A 273 7.55 -19.09 -7.42
C GLN A 273 8.59 -19.83 -8.26
N LYS A 274 8.78 -19.43 -9.52
CA LYS A 274 9.84 -19.95 -10.38
C LYS A 274 11.22 -19.69 -9.77
N ASP A 275 11.53 -18.44 -9.40
CA ASP A 275 12.80 -18.07 -8.74
C ASP A 275 13.05 -18.96 -7.51
N TYR A 276 12.04 -19.12 -6.64
CA TYR A 276 12.14 -19.94 -5.43
C TYR A 276 12.42 -21.42 -5.75
N ASN A 277 11.68 -22.00 -6.70
CA ASN A 277 11.86 -23.38 -7.11
C ASN A 277 13.26 -23.61 -7.72
N ASP A 278 13.71 -22.70 -8.58
CA ASP A 278 15.03 -22.77 -9.21
C ASP A 278 16.15 -22.70 -8.15
N ILE A 279 16.01 -21.84 -7.14
CA ILE A 279 16.95 -21.76 -6.01
C ILE A 279 16.93 -23.04 -5.19
N CYS A 280 15.76 -23.57 -4.82
CA CYS A 280 15.63 -24.81 -4.06
C CYS A 280 16.20 -26.02 -4.81
N ASN A 281 16.04 -26.07 -6.13
CA ASN A 281 16.59 -27.14 -6.97
C ASN A 281 18.12 -27.08 -7.03
N ALA A 282 18.69 -25.87 -7.15
CA ALA A 282 20.15 -25.68 -7.15
C ALA A 282 20.78 -25.81 -5.76
N VAL A 283 20.02 -25.49 -4.72
CA VAL A 283 20.47 -25.45 -3.32
C VAL A 283 19.41 -26.13 -2.44
N PRO A 284 19.42 -27.47 -2.36
CA PRO A 284 18.39 -28.22 -1.62
C PRO A 284 18.25 -27.81 -0.15
N GLU A 285 19.32 -27.38 0.52
CA GLU A 285 19.23 -26.88 1.89
C GLU A 285 18.37 -25.61 2.04
N PHE A 286 18.08 -24.89 0.96
CA PHE A 286 17.24 -23.70 0.97
C PHE A 286 15.75 -24.02 1.16
N THR A 287 15.33 -25.28 0.95
CA THR A 287 13.96 -25.76 1.18
C THR A 287 13.50 -25.66 2.64
N GLN A 288 14.42 -25.39 3.57
CA GLN A 288 14.09 -25.09 4.96
C GLN A 288 13.23 -23.83 5.12
N TYR A 289 13.34 -22.87 4.18
CA TYR A 289 12.54 -21.64 4.19
C TYR A 289 11.31 -21.81 3.33
N GLN A 290 10.15 -21.39 3.82
CA GLN A 290 8.90 -21.49 3.08
C GLN A 290 8.81 -20.43 1.98
N PHE A 291 8.01 -20.71 0.94
CA PHE A 291 7.82 -19.78 -0.17
C PHE A 291 7.31 -18.40 0.28
N HIS A 292 6.41 -18.33 1.25
CA HIS A 292 5.91 -17.06 1.76
C HIS A 292 6.98 -16.23 2.48
N GLU A 293 7.95 -16.88 3.15
CA GLU A 293 9.11 -16.23 3.79
C GLU A 293 10.07 -15.70 2.72
N PHE A 294 10.27 -16.46 1.65
CA PHE A 294 10.98 -15.98 0.47
C PHE A 294 10.31 -14.76 -0.14
N CYS A 295 9.00 -14.78 -0.35
CA CYS A 295 8.25 -13.61 -0.82
C CYS A 295 8.43 -12.40 0.11
N TRP A 296 8.36 -12.58 1.43
CA TRP A 296 8.64 -11.51 2.40
C TRP A 296 10.05 -10.93 2.22
N ALA A 297 11.07 -11.78 2.09
CA ALA A 297 12.45 -11.33 1.90
C ALA A 297 12.64 -10.66 0.53
N ARG A 298 11.93 -11.13 -0.51
CA ARG A 298 11.94 -10.55 -1.87
C ARG A 298 11.31 -9.17 -1.88
N MET A 299 10.20 -8.96 -1.17
CA MET A 299 9.54 -7.66 -1.06
C MET A 299 10.29 -6.68 -0.17
N THR A 300 10.96 -7.18 0.88
CA THR A 300 11.90 -6.39 1.68
C THR A 300 13.03 -5.85 0.80
N ALA A 301 13.68 -6.72 0.02
CA ALA A 301 14.76 -6.30 -0.88
C ALA A 301 14.29 -5.33 -1.96
N SER A 302 13.11 -5.53 -2.56
CA SER A 302 12.63 -4.63 -3.63
C SER A 302 12.25 -3.23 -3.14
N SER A 303 11.83 -3.11 -1.89
CA SER A 303 11.30 -1.85 -1.34
C SER A 303 12.32 -1.02 -0.57
N ARG A 304 13.45 -1.61 -0.12
CA ARG A 304 14.33 -1.00 0.90
C ARG A 304 15.81 -0.84 0.53
N ILE A 305 16.25 -1.39 -0.60
CA ILE A 305 17.66 -1.32 -1.00
C ILE A 305 18.00 0.01 -1.67
N PHE A 306 19.23 0.46 -1.46
CA PHE A 306 19.81 1.63 -2.10
C PHE A 306 20.85 1.20 -3.14
N GLY A 307 20.74 1.74 -4.35
CA GLY A 307 21.79 1.62 -5.36
C GLY A 307 22.89 2.64 -5.09
N ILE A 308 24.09 2.18 -4.76
CA ILE A 308 25.23 3.00 -4.34
C ILE A 308 26.49 2.66 -5.13
N ASN A 309 27.54 3.45 -4.95
CA ASN A 309 28.85 3.22 -5.54
C ASN A 309 29.90 3.16 -4.42
N ILE A 310 30.67 2.09 -4.34
CA ILE A 310 31.73 1.89 -3.34
C ILE A 310 33.03 1.65 -4.10
N ASN A 311 34.02 2.53 -3.92
CA ASN A 311 35.32 2.49 -4.62
C ASN A 311 35.18 2.36 -6.15
N GLY A 312 34.22 3.06 -6.75
CA GLY A 312 33.95 3.03 -8.19
C GLY A 312 33.13 1.82 -8.69
N VAL A 313 32.79 0.86 -7.81
CA VAL A 313 31.95 -0.29 -8.14
C VAL A 313 30.49 -0.04 -7.72
N LYS A 314 29.57 -0.11 -8.69
CA LYS A 314 28.13 -0.05 -8.42
C LYS A 314 27.67 -1.30 -7.66
N THR A 315 26.91 -1.08 -6.60
CA THR A 315 26.31 -2.15 -5.79
C THR A 315 24.93 -1.73 -5.27
N ASP A 316 24.22 -2.66 -4.66
CA ASP A 316 22.97 -2.42 -3.94
C ASP A 316 23.13 -2.85 -2.49
N ALA A 317 22.55 -2.11 -1.55
CA ALA A 317 22.67 -2.42 -0.14
C ALA A 317 21.39 -2.12 0.65
N PHE A 318 21.13 -2.91 1.69
CA PHE A 318 20.28 -2.45 2.78
C PHE A 318 21.08 -1.48 3.64
N VAL A 319 20.46 -0.34 3.93
CA VAL A 319 21.02 0.70 4.78
C VAL A 319 20.05 0.92 5.94
N PRO A 320 20.32 0.33 7.11
CA PRO A 320 19.44 0.45 8.28
C PRO A 320 19.17 1.91 8.63
N LEU A 321 17.95 2.21 9.08
CA LEU A 321 17.44 3.55 9.42
C LEU A 321 17.25 4.49 8.21
N ALA A 322 18.08 4.40 7.17
CA ALA A 322 17.86 5.12 5.91
C ALA A 322 16.60 4.63 5.19
N ASP A 323 16.38 3.31 5.19
CA ASP A 323 15.23 2.64 4.56
C ASP A 323 13.89 2.85 5.31
N MET A 324 13.86 3.70 6.34
CA MET A 324 12.66 4.11 7.06
C MET A 324 12.13 5.48 6.64
N LEU A 325 12.86 6.23 5.80
CA LEU A 325 12.37 7.49 5.24
C LEU A 325 11.33 7.20 4.17
N ASN A 326 10.13 7.76 4.34
CA ASN A 326 9.01 7.54 3.42
C ASN A 326 9.13 8.34 2.13
N HIS A 327 8.37 7.92 1.11
CA HIS A 327 8.35 8.56 -0.20
C HIS A 327 7.60 9.90 -0.19
N LYS A 328 8.22 10.94 -0.76
CA LYS A 328 7.54 12.15 -1.25
C LYS A 328 8.27 12.72 -2.47
N ARG A 329 7.54 13.48 -3.30
CA ARG A 329 8.11 14.32 -4.36
C ARG A 329 7.65 15.77 -4.16
N PRO A 330 8.54 16.77 -4.33
CA PRO A 330 9.99 16.64 -4.56
C PRO A 330 10.71 16.03 -3.34
N LYS A 331 11.94 15.54 -3.54
CA LYS A 331 12.75 14.98 -2.45
C LYS A 331 13.26 16.10 -1.55
N LEU A 332 13.32 15.86 -0.24
CA LEU A 332 13.93 16.79 0.74
C LEU A 332 15.38 16.41 1.08
N THR A 333 15.85 15.31 0.50
CA THR A 333 17.11 14.68 0.88
C THR A 333 17.93 14.29 -0.33
N SER A 334 19.24 14.25 -0.11
CA SER A 334 20.22 13.72 -1.02
C SER A 334 21.11 12.76 -0.26
N TRP A 335 21.49 11.66 -0.91
CA TRP A 335 22.28 10.63 -0.28
C TRP A 335 23.34 10.07 -1.21
N CYS A 336 24.42 9.57 -0.62
CA CYS A 336 25.52 8.93 -1.33
C CYS A 336 26.26 7.97 -0.40
N TYR A 337 27.16 7.17 -0.97
CA TYR A 337 28.20 6.50 -0.21
C TYR A 337 29.50 7.32 -0.32
N SER A 338 30.13 7.60 0.81
CA SER A 338 31.42 8.29 0.87
C SER A 338 32.52 7.28 1.11
N ASP A 339 33.40 7.11 0.11
CA ASP A 339 34.61 6.29 0.26
C ASP A 339 35.57 6.89 1.29
N GLU A 340 35.68 8.22 1.39
CA GLU A 340 36.51 8.88 2.40
C GLU A 340 36.03 8.54 3.83
N LYS A 341 34.72 8.63 4.08
CA LYS A 341 34.14 8.35 5.40
C LYS A 341 33.78 6.87 5.60
N GLN A 342 33.96 6.03 4.58
CA GLN A 342 33.60 4.61 4.57
C GLN A 342 32.15 4.34 5.03
N GLY A 343 31.18 5.11 4.52
CA GLY A 343 29.78 4.95 4.92
C GLY A 343 28.77 5.70 4.06
N PHE A 344 27.51 5.34 4.24
CA PHE A 344 26.35 5.97 3.61
C PHE A 344 25.97 7.25 4.34
N ILE A 345 25.63 8.29 3.60
CA ILE A 345 25.29 9.62 4.11
C ILE A 345 23.95 10.04 3.54
N ILE A 346 23.08 10.60 4.37
CA ILE A 346 21.92 11.39 3.97
C ILE A 346 22.08 12.80 4.52
N GLU A 347 21.93 13.77 3.63
CA GLU A 347 21.85 15.20 3.93
C GLU A 347 20.50 15.74 3.46
N THR A 348 20.06 16.86 4.06
CA THR A 348 18.86 17.54 3.58
C THR A 348 19.19 18.59 2.52
N ASP A 349 18.32 18.74 1.53
CA ASP A 349 18.43 19.79 0.52
C ASP A 349 17.77 21.11 0.97
N GLU A 350 16.90 21.07 1.98
CA GLU A 350 16.12 22.21 2.48
C GLU A 350 16.09 22.24 4.01
N LYS A 351 15.48 23.27 4.61
CA LYS A 351 15.27 23.32 6.06
C LYS A 351 14.11 22.40 6.46
N ILE A 352 14.31 21.56 7.47
CA ILE A 352 13.26 20.71 8.06
C ILE A 352 13.00 21.16 9.50
N GLU A 353 11.75 21.50 9.81
CA GLU A 353 11.38 21.96 11.15
C GLU A 353 11.20 20.81 12.14
N ARG A 354 11.40 21.11 13.43
CA ARG A 354 11.15 20.15 14.52
C ARG A 354 9.73 19.55 14.40
N GLY A 355 9.65 18.23 14.50
CA GLY A 355 8.41 17.46 14.44
C GLY A 355 8.00 17.05 13.01
N GLN A 356 8.58 17.64 11.96
CA GLN A 356 8.25 17.27 10.59
C GLN A 356 8.81 15.89 10.22
N MET A 357 8.04 15.13 9.44
CA MET A 357 8.52 13.89 8.83
C MET A 357 9.53 14.21 7.72
N ILE A 358 10.61 13.44 7.72
CA ILE A 358 11.68 13.51 6.73
C ILE A 358 11.34 12.51 5.62
N PHE A 359 11.20 13.04 4.41
CA PHE A 359 10.89 12.24 3.22
C PHE A 359 12.11 12.12 2.30
N ASP A 360 12.27 10.94 1.71
CA ASP A 360 13.11 10.72 0.53
C ASP A 360 12.22 10.56 -0.71
N SER A 361 12.82 10.53 -1.90
CA SER A 361 12.11 10.14 -3.11
C SER A 361 12.64 8.83 -3.65
N TYR A 362 11.77 7.83 -3.70
CA TYR A 362 12.01 6.57 -4.39
C TYR A 362 12.03 6.73 -5.93
N GLY A 363 11.97 7.97 -6.44
CA GLY A 363 11.97 8.33 -7.85
C GLY A 363 10.58 8.42 -8.47
N ARG A 364 10.51 8.86 -9.73
CA ARG A 364 9.27 8.92 -10.52
C ARG A 364 8.90 7.51 -11.00
N LYS A 365 7.73 7.00 -10.60
CA LYS A 365 7.22 5.65 -10.94
C LYS A 365 5.69 5.69 -11.06
N CYS A 366 5.12 4.82 -11.88
CA CYS A 366 3.68 4.62 -11.96
C CYS A 366 3.10 3.98 -10.69
N ASN A 367 1.80 4.18 -10.43
CA ASN A 367 1.14 3.55 -9.29
C ASN A 367 1.15 2.01 -9.35
N SER A 368 1.09 1.38 -10.53
CA SER A 368 1.24 -0.08 -10.62
C SER A 368 2.58 -0.54 -10.05
N ARG A 369 3.67 0.20 -10.31
CA ARG A 369 5.01 -0.14 -9.79
C ARG A 369 5.14 0.17 -8.31
N PHE A 370 4.62 1.30 -7.83
CA PHE A 370 4.58 1.61 -6.40
C PHE A 370 3.80 0.55 -5.64
N PHE A 371 2.62 0.19 -6.13
CA PHE A 371 1.76 -0.73 -5.41
C PHE A 371 2.36 -2.13 -5.36
N LEU A 372 2.81 -2.66 -6.51
CA LEU A 372 3.32 -4.01 -6.60
C LEU A 372 4.63 -4.23 -5.81
N ASN A 373 5.49 -3.21 -5.70
CA ASN A 373 6.83 -3.38 -5.13
C ASN A 373 7.06 -2.62 -3.80
N TYR A 374 6.14 -1.73 -3.41
CA TYR A 374 6.25 -0.91 -2.20
C TYR A 374 4.95 -0.88 -1.37
N GLY A 375 3.84 -1.44 -1.86
CA GLY A 375 2.60 -1.57 -1.07
C GLY A 375 1.82 -0.27 -0.86
N PHE A 376 2.02 0.74 -1.70
CA PHE A 376 1.24 1.98 -1.66
C PHE A 376 1.02 2.56 -3.06
N VAL A 377 0.08 3.48 -3.19
CA VAL A 377 -0.11 4.29 -4.41
C VAL A 377 -0.01 5.76 -4.07
N VAL A 378 0.31 6.59 -5.08
CA VAL A 378 0.37 8.04 -4.94
C VAL A 378 -0.86 8.65 -5.62
N GLU A 379 -1.63 9.43 -4.87
CA GLU A 379 -2.77 10.17 -5.40
C GLU A 379 -2.28 11.29 -6.34
N GLY A 380 -2.95 11.51 -7.47
CA GLY A 380 -2.52 12.51 -8.46
C GLY A 380 -1.16 12.23 -9.12
N ASN A 381 -0.73 10.97 -9.18
CA ASN A 381 0.58 10.60 -9.74
C ASN A 381 0.69 10.85 -11.25
N ASP A 382 1.57 11.78 -11.62
CA ASP A 382 1.83 12.20 -13.00
C ASP A 382 2.50 11.14 -13.89
N ALA A 383 2.96 10.04 -13.29
CA ALA A 383 3.65 8.96 -13.98
C ALA A 383 2.78 7.70 -14.13
N ASN A 384 1.46 7.79 -13.92
CA ASN A 384 0.57 6.65 -14.04
C ASN A 384 0.56 6.03 -15.44
N GLU A 385 0.40 4.71 -15.45
CA GLU A 385 0.31 3.91 -16.67
C GLU A 385 -0.81 2.85 -16.52
N VAL A 386 -1.33 2.36 -17.64
CA VAL A 386 -2.20 1.19 -17.70
C VAL A 386 -1.61 0.17 -18.67
N ASN A 387 -1.67 -1.11 -18.30
CA ASN A 387 -1.26 -2.20 -19.19
C ASN A 387 -2.44 -2.63 -20.07
N LEU A 388 -2.25 -2.62 -21.38
CA LEU A 388 -3.22 -3.10 -22.35
C LEU A 388 -2.66 -4.31 -23.10
N THR A 389 -3.51 -5.31 -23.27
CA THR A 389 -3.21 -6.48 -24.08
C THR A 389 -3.75 -6.29 -25.48
N VAL A 390 -2.91 -6.54 -26.49
CA VAL A 390 -3.25 -6.53 -27.91
C VAL A 390 -3.10 -7.95 -28.45
N GLU A 391 -4.13 -8.39 -29.17
CA GLU A 391 -4.21 -9.72 -29.76
C GLU A 391 -4.34 -9.57 -31.28
N ALA A 392 -3.57 -10.37 -32.01
CA ALA A 392 -3.72 -10.49 -33.46
C ALA A 392 -4.87 -11.42 -33.79
N ASP A 393 -5.57 -11.14 -34.89
CA ASP A 393 -6.55 -12.05 -35.46
C ASP A 393 -5.83 -13.26 -36.05
N GLN A 394 -6.03 -14.43 -35.45
CA GLN A 394 -5.36 -15.67 -35.86
C GLN A 394 -5.84 -16.18 -37.22
N ASN A 395 -6.97 -15.67 -37.72
CA ASN A 395 -7.50 -16.00 -39.05
C ASN A 395 -7.06 -15.00 -40.13
N ASP A 396 -6.19 -14.05 -39.79
CA ASP A 396 -5.71 -13.06 -40.75
C ASP A 396 -4.83 -13.73 -41.82
N PRO A 397 -5.19 -13.66 -43.12
CA PRO A 397 -4.40 -14.28 -44.18
C PRO A 397 -2.98 -13.69 -44.29
N LEU A 398 -2.76 -12.49 -43.77
CA LEU A 398 -1.46 -11.81 -43.74
C LEU A 398 -0.70 -12.02 -42.44
N LEU A 399 -1.16 -12.89 -41.52
CA LEU A 399 -0.57 -13.06 -40.19
C LEU A 399 0.94 -13.32 -40.24
N GLN A 400 1.38 -14.26 -41.08
CA GLN A 400 2.80 -14.60 -41.22
C GLN A 400 3.65 -13.42 -41.72
N LEU A 401 3.14 -12.63 -42.66
CA LEU A 401 3.82 -11.42 -43.14
C LEU A 401 3.86 -10.33 -42.05
N LYS A 402 2.84 -10.23 -41.21
CA LYS A 402 2.81 -9.32 -40.06
C LYS A 402 3.81 -9.73 -38.98
N GLU A 403 3.94 -11.03 -38.70
CA GLU A 403 4.98 -11.57 -37.81
C GLU A 403 6.38 -11.22 -38.32
N GLN A 404 6.63 -11.40 -39.63
CA GLN A 404 7.90 -10.99 -40.25
C GLN A 404 8.14 -9.48 -40.12
N ALA A 405 7.10 -8.67 -40.32
CA ALA A 405 7.21 -7.22 -40.20
C ALA A 405 7.53 -6.81 -38.76
N ILE A 406 6.85 -7.40 -37.78
CA ILE A 406 7.03 -7.09 -36.35
C ILE A 406 8.31 -7.70 -35.77
N LYS A 407 8.81 -8.79 -36.38
CA LYS A 407 9.92 -9.63 -35.91
C LYS A 407 9.63 -10.33 -34.58
N GLU A 408 8.37 -10.66 -34.34
CA GLU A 408 7.89 -11.37 -33.15
C GLU A 408 6.72 -12.28 -33.54
N SER A 409 6.53 -13.37 -32.81
CA SER A 409 5.33 -14.20 -33.00
C SER A 409 4.08 -13.47 -32.51
N LEU A 410 3.01 -13.57 -33.29
CA LEU A 410 1.69 -13.04 -32.99
C LEU A 410 0.72 -14.11 -32.46
N GLN A 411 1.23 -15.31 -32.16
CA GLN A 411 0.45 -16.39 -31.55
C GLN A 411 -0.06 -16.02 -30.17
N TRP A 412 0.72 -15.23 -29.41
CA TRP A 412 0.41 -14.88 -28.02
C TRP A 412 0.08 -13.39 -27.87
N PRO A 413 -0.86 -13.03 -26.98
CA PRO A 413 -1.19 -11.65 -26.71
C PRO A 413 0.02 -10.84 -26.23
N LYS A 414 0.22 -9.63 -26.75
CA LYS A 414 1.30 -8.73 -26.34
C LYS A 414 0.78 -7.63 -25.42
N ASN A 415 1.51 -7.37 -24.32
CA ASN A 415 1.16 -6.29 -23.39
C ASN A 415 1.91 -5.00 -23.72
N PHE A 416 1.24 -3.87 -23.60
CA PHE A 416 1.78 -2.54 -23.80
C PHE A 416 1.42 -1.63 -22.62
N LYS A 417 2.35 -0.76 -22.26
CA LYS A 417 2.18 0.25 -21.21
C LYS A 417 1.76 1.57 -21.84
N LEU A 418 0.62 2.08 -21.44
CA LEU A 418 0.11 3.37 -21.91
C LEU A 418 0.12 4.38 -20.78
N LEU A 419 0.67 5.55 -21.07
CA LEU A 419 0.61 6.76 -20.25
C LEU A 419 -0.18 7.80 -21.04
N MET A 420 -0.70 8.88 -20.45
CA MET A 420 -1.34 9.95 -21.24
C MET A 420 -0.31 10.82 -21.97
N ASP A 421 0.50 10.24 -22.85
CA ASP A 421 1.47 10.93 -23.68
C ASP A 421 1.75 10.08 -24.93
N THR A 422 1.43 10.61 -26.10
CA THR A 422 1.61 9.91 -27.38
C THR A 422 3.04 9.86 -27.87
N ASP A 423 3.93 10.68 -27.28
CA ASP A 423 5.33 10.77 -27.65
C ASP A 423 6.22 9.89 -26.76
N GLU A 424 5.64 9.29 -25.72
CA GLU A 424 6.32 8.27 -24.93
C GLU A 424 6.60 7.02 -25.77
N THR A 425 7.82 6.47 -25.61
CA THR A 425 8.30 5.36 -26.45
C THR A 425 7.37 4.15 -26.38
N ALA A 426 6.90 3.79 -25.19
CA ALA A 426 6.00 2.66 -25.00
C ALA A 426 4.64 2.84 -25.72
N VAL A 427 4.16 4.08 -25.83
CA VAL A 427 2.91 4.39 -26.54
C VAL A 427 3.11 4.38 -28.05
N MET A 428 4.25 4.90 -28.52
CA MET A 428 4.62 4.79 -29.94
C MET A 428 4.76 3.32 -30.38
N ASP A 429 5.27 2.45 -29.51
CA ASP A 429 5.38 1.01 -29.77
C ASP A 429 4.02 0.36 -29.90
N PHE A 430 3.10 0.70 -28.99
CA PHE A 430 1.71 0.26 -29.04
C PHE A 430 1.02 0.65 -30.34
N MET A 431 1.12 1.93 -30.73
CA MET A 431 0.52 2.42 -31.97
C MET A 431 1.18 1.77 -33.19
N SER A 432 2.51 1.66 -33.22
CA SER A 432 3.26 1.01 -34.31
C SER A 432 2.86 -0.45 -34.50
N HIS A 433 2.65 -1.18 -33.40
CA HIS A 433 2.20 -2.56 -33.45
C HIS A 433 0.80 -2.65 -34.07
N ILE A 434 -0.14 -1.82 -33.61
CA ILE A 434 -1.51 -1.80 -34.15
C ILE A 434 -1.53 -1.38 -35.62
N ARG A 435 -0.72 -0.39 -36.04
CA ARG A 435 -0.60 0.02 -37.45
C ARG A 435 -0.31 -1.15 -38.37
N ILE A 436 0.58 -2.06 -37.97
CA ILE A 436 0.90 -3.26 -38.74
C ILE A 436 -0.25 -4.27 -38.72
N LEU A 437 -0.87 -4.48 -37.54
CA LEU A 437 -2.00 -5.40 -37.40
C LEU A 437 -3.21 -5.02 -38.25
N VAL A 438 -3.45 -3.73 -38.47
CA VAL A 438 -4.61 -3.27 -39.26
C VAL A 438 -4.37 -3.21 -40.78
N ILE A 439 -3.16 -3.52 -41.26
CA ILE A 439 -2.90 -3.59 -42.71
C ILE A 439 -3.71 -4.76 -43.30
N ARG A 440 -4.46 -4.47 -44.36
CA ARG A 440 -5.24 -5.46 -45.12
C ARG A 440 -4.72 -5.67 -46.54
N ASP A 441 -3.94 -4.73 -47.06
CA ASP A 441 -3.32 -4.84 -48.38
C ASP A 441 -1.93 -5.50 -48.27
N GLU A 442 -1.78 -6.62 -48.96
CA GLU A 442 -0.52 -7.37 -49.03
C GLU A 442 0.60 -6.54 -49.67
N ALA A 443 0.28 -5.72 -50.68
CA ALA A 443 1.27 -4.91 -51.37
C ALA A 443 1.85 -3.83 -50.44
N GLN A 444 0.98 -3.13 -49.68
CA GLN A 444 1.39 -2.20 -48.64
C GLN A 444 2.29 -2.87 -47.57
N LEU A 445 1.93 -4.07 -47.11
CA LEU A 445 2.72 -4.81 -46.11
C LEU A 445 4.10 -5.22 -46.66
N LYS A 446 4.16 -5.69 -47.92
CA LYS A 446 5.41 -6.02 -48.61
C LYS A 446 6.31 -4.79 -48.81
N LEU A 447 5.73 -3.63 -49.14
CA LEU A 447 6.47 -2.38 -49.23
C LEU A 447 7.10 -2.00 -47.89
N LEU A 448 6.34 -2.11 -46.80
CA LEU A 448 6.83 -1.88 -45.44
C LEU A 448 7.97 -2.84 -45.07
N LEU A 449 7.85 -4.12 -45.43
CA LEU A 449 8.90 -5.12 -45.22
C LEU A 449 10.20 -4.76 -45.97
N ASN A 450 10.10 -4.35 -47.22
CA ASN A 450 11.27 -3.96 -48.04
C ASN A 450 11.99 -2.72 -47.47
N GLN A 451 11.23 -1.72 -47.02
CA GLN A 451 11.79 -0.56 -46.33
C GLN A 451 12.49 -0.95 -45.01
N ARG A 452 11.94 -1.93 -44.29
CA ARG A 452 12.52 -2.44 -43.02
C ARG A 452 13.73 -3.35 -43.19
N ASN A 453 13.87 -4.02 -44.34
CA ASN A 453 15.04 -4.86 -44.61
C ASN A 453 16.24 -4.05 -45.11
N SER A 454 16.00 -2.85 -45.66
CA SER A 454 17.06 -1.95 -46.15
C SER A 454 17.63 -1.02 -45.08
N GLN A 455 17.03 -0.97 -43.89
CA GLN A 455 17.47 -0.16 -42.74
C GLN A 455 17.42 -0.99 -41.46
N ASN A 456 18.34 -0.79 -40.50
CA ASN A 456 18.26 -1.42 -39.17
C ASN A 456 17.10 -0.82 -38.34
N PHE A 457 15.86 -1.07 -38.76
CA PHE A 457 14.64 -0.50 -38.20
C PHE A 457 14.18 -1.32 -36.98
N LYS A 458 13.90 -0.64 -35.86
CA LYS A 458 13.16 -1.21 -34.72
C LYS A 458 11.66 -1.13 -35.02
N SER A 459 10.88 -2.12 -34.59
CA SER A 459 9.42 -2.15 -34.77
C SER A 459 8.71 -0.93 -34.16
N THR A 460 9.34 -0.33 -33.15
CA THR A 460 8.97 0.82 -32.31
C THR A 460 8.84 2.18 -33.02
N LYS A 461 9.10 2.26 -34.33
CA LYS A 461 9.19 3.53 -35.06
C LYS A 461 8.37 3.59 -36.35
N THR A 462 7.31 2.77 -36.49
CA THR A 462 6.43 2.92 -37.65
C THR A 462 5.70 4.24 -37.54
N GLN A 463 6.11 5.22 -38.34
CA GLN A 463 5.37 6.46 -38.52
C GLN A 463 4.00 6.17 -39.14
N PRO A 464 3.02 7.09 -39.01
CA PRO A 464 1.77 7.02 -39.74
C PRO A 464 1.95 6.57 -41.20
N LEU A 465 1.29 5.47 -41.58
CA LEU A 465 1.42 4.86 -42.91
C LEU A 465 0.45 5.46 -43.95
N GLY A 466 -0.52 6.25 -43.49
CA GLY A 466 -1.55 6.85 -44.32
C GLY A 466 -2.83 7.12 -43.53
N ILE A 467 -3.70 8.01 -44.02
CA ILE A 467 -4.97 8.38 -43.37
C ILE A 467 -5.84 7.15 -43.06
N TYR A 468 -5.99 6.25 -44.04
CA TYR A 468 -6.80 5.04 -43.86
C TYR A 468 -6.23 4.09 -42.79
N ASN A 469 -4.91 3.87 -42.80
CA ASN A 469 -4.26 3.02 -41.79
C ASN A 469 -4.40 3.63 -40.38
N GLU A 470 -4.22 4.95 -40.26
CA GLU A 470 -4.42 5.68 -39.01
C GLU A 470 -5.87 5.60 -38.52
N LEU A 471 -6.85 5.73 -39.40
CA LEU A 471 -8.26 5.59 -39.07
C LEU A 471 -8.56 4.19 -38.50
N GLU A 472 -8.08 3.12 -39.15
CA GLU A 472 -8.26 1.75 -38.68
C GLU A 472 -7.48 1.48 -37.38
N MET A 473 -6.29 2.06 -37.23
CA MET A 473 -5.50 1.99 -36.00
C MET A 473 -6.26 2.61 -34.83
N TRP A 474 -6.78 3.84 -34.97
CA TRP A 474 -7.59 4.49 -33.93
C TRP A 474 -8.92 3.76 -33.66
N LYS A 475 -9.54 3.15 -34.68
CA LYS A 475 -10.69 2.25 -34.46
C LYS A 475 -10.33 1.06 -33.59
N MET A 476 -9.17 0.44 -33.79
CA MET A 476 -8.69 -0.66 -32.94
C MET A 476 -8.38 -0.18 -31.52
N VAL A 477 -7.66 0.94 -31.36
CA VAL A 477 -7.37 1.55 -30.04
C VAL A 477 -8.66 1.82 -29.26
N GLY A 478 -9.65 2.47 -29.88
CA GLY A 478 -10.94 2.75 -29.25
C GLY A 478 -11.70 1.48 -28.85
N ARG A 479 -11.65 0.42 -29.67
CA ARG A 479 -12.24 -0.88 -29.32
C ARG A 479 -11.56 -1.52 -28.12
N ILE A 480 -10.23 -1.51 -28.06
CA ILE A 480 -9.45 -2.05 -26.92
C ILE A 480 -9.81 -1.27 -25.66
N CYS A 481 -9.71 0.06 -25.67
CA CYS A 481 -10.03 0.89 -24.50
C CYS A 481 -11.48 0.67 -24.03
N LYS A 482 -12.45 0.67 -24.94
CA LYS A 482 -13.87 0.42 -24.62
C LYS A 482 -14.09 -0.99 -24.04
N LYS A 483 -13.44 -2.01 -24.59
CA LYS A 483 -13.51 -3.39 -24.08
C LYS A 483 -12.94 -3.45 -22.65
N THR A 484 -11.80 -2.82 -22.40
CA THR A 484 -11.15 -2.82 -21.08
C THR A 484 -11.97 -2.04 -20.04
N ILE A 485 -12.48 -0.84 -20.37
CA ILE A 485 -13.33 -0.04 -19.47
C ILE A 485 -14.57 -0.83 -19.02
N LYS A 486 -15.17 -1.63 -19.91
CA LYS A 486 -16.35 -2.45 -19.59
C LYS A 486 -16.07 -3.58 -18.60
N GLN A 487 -14.81 -3.93 -18.33
CA GLN A 487 -14.47 -4.98 -17.37
C GLN A 487 -14.56 -4.50 -15.92
N TYR A 488 -14.46 -3.18 -15.68
CA TYR A 488 -14.58 -2.62 -14.34
C TYR A 488 -16.04 -2.65 -13.88
N PRO A 489 -16.30 -2.98 -12.59
CA PRO A 489 -17.66 -3.01 -12.06
C PRO A 489 -18.26 -1.60 -11.88
N THR A 490 -17.43 -0.56 -11.86
CA THR A 490 -17.81 0.82 -11.57
C THR A 490 -17.20 1.80 -12.57
N THR A 491 -17.87 2.94 -12.76
CA THR A 491 -17.33 4.07 -13.52
C THR A 491 -16.23 4.79 -12.72
N PHE A 492 -15.57 5.77 -13.36
CA PHE A 492 -14.62 6.64 -12.65
C PHE A 492 -15.33 7.53 -11.63
N GLU A 493 -16.49 8.06 -12.01
CA GLU A 493 -17.31 8.97 -11.21
C GLU A 493 -17.81 8.26 -9.94
N GLN A 494 -18.27 7.01 -10.08
CA GLN A 494 -18.68 6.17 -8.94
C GLN A 494 -17.50 5.88 -8.00
N ASP A 495 -16.31 5.63 -8.54
CA ASP A 495 -15.13 5.42 -7.71
C ASP A 495 -14.71 6.67 -6.95
N GLN A 496 -14.80 7.82 -7.60
CA GLN A 496 -14.52 9.10 -6.96
C GLN A 496 -15.51 9.37 -5.82
N GLU A 497 -16.79 9.04 -6.03
CA GLU A 497 -17.81 9.12 -4.99
C GLU A 497 -17.47 8.19 -3.82
N ILE A 498 -17.19 6.90 -4.07
CA ILE A 498 -16.77 5.94 -3.04
C ILE A 498 -15.56 6.46 -2.24
N LEU A 499 -14.54 6.98 -2.93
CA LEU A 499 -13.33 7.50 -2.30
C LEU A 499 -13.60 8.68 -1.36
N SER A 500 -14.66 9.46 -1.64
CA SER A 500 -15.02 10.66 -0.89
C SER A 500 -15.94 10.40 0.31
N ILE A 501 -16.82 9.40 0.22
CA ILE A 501 -17.89 9.19 1.23
C ILE A 501 -17.68 7.96 2.11
N CYS A 502 -16.96 6.94 1.63
CA CYS A 502 -16.80 5.70 2.36
C CYS A 502 -15.57 5.73 3.27
N GLU A 503 -15.69 5.15 4.46
CA GLU A 503 -14.54 4.77 5.26
C GLU A 503 -13.91 3.51 4.66
N LEU A 504 -12.66 3.62 4.21
CA LEU A 504 -11.96 2.56 3.48
C LEU A 504 -10.74 2.11 4.26
N THR A 505 -10.43 0.82 4.21
CA THR A 505 -9.12 0.34 4.63
C THR A 505 -8.03 0.87 3.70
N THR A 506 -6.77 0.86 4.15
CA THR A 506 -5.62 1.27 3.32
C THR A 506 -5.55 0.52 1.99
N ASN A 507 -5.80 -0.79 2.00
CA ASN A 507 -5.78 -1.63 0.79
C ASN A 507 -6.91 -1.23 -0.16
N GLN A 508 -8.13 -1.05 0.35
CA GLN A 508 -9.28 -0.64 -0.44
C GLN A 508 -9.04 0.72 -1.11
N ARG A 509 -8.54 1.69 -0.34
CA ARG A 509 -8.17 3.01 -0.86
C ARG A 509 -7.10 2.91 -1.96
N ASN A 510 -6.05 2.12 -1.74
CA ASN A 510 -4.98 1.93 -2.72
C ASN A 510 -5.50 1.29 -4.02
N CYS A 511 -6.34 0.27 -3.93
CA CYS A 511 -6.98 -0.37 -5.08
C CYS A 511 -7.87 0.61 -5.87
N LEU A 512 -8.63 1.44 -5.16
CA LEU A 512 -9.53 2.42 -5.75
C LEU A 512 -8.77 3.50 -6.52
N ILE A 513 -7.74 4.09 -5.92
CA ILE A 513 -6.89 5.10 -6.56
C ILE A 513 -6.17 4.51 -7.78
N LEU A 514 -5.69 3.27 -7.71
CA LEU A 514 -5.05 2.60 -8.84
C LEU A 514 -6.02 2.46 -10.02
N ARG A 515 -7.20 1.85 -9.81
CA ARG A 515 -8.16 1.59 -10.90
C ARG A 515 -8.77 2.88 -11.45
N MET A 516 -8.88 3.94 -10.65
CA MET A 516 -9.25 5.27 -11.12
C MET A 516 -8.22 5.82 -12.10
N GLY A 517 -6.93 5.75 -11.75
CA GLY A 517 -5.85 6.17 -12.65
C GLY A 517 -5.80 5.38 -13.95
N GLU A 518 -6.03 4.07 -13.90
CA GLU A 518 -6.17 3.25 -15.11
C GLU A 518 -7.35 3.69 -15.97
N LYS A 519 -8.53 3.91 -15.37
CA LYS A 519 -9.73 4.39 -16.07
C LYS A 519 -9.54 5.77 -16.70
N GLU A 520 -8.82 6.66 -16.04
CA GLU A 520 -8.49 7.98 -16.58
C GLU A 520 -7.71 7.87 -17.89
N ILE A 521 -6.63 7.06 -17.91
CA ILE A 521 -5.82 6.83 -19.11
C ILE A 521 -6.65 6.15 -20.21
N LEU A 522 -7.47 5.16 -19.86
CA LEU A 522 -8.34 4.47 -20.81
C LEU A 522 -9.39 5.41 -21.42
N LYS A 523 -9.99 6.27 -20.60
CA LYS A 523 -10.95 7.29 -21.07
C LYS A 523 -10.27 8.29 -22.00
N PHE A 524 -9.06 8.75 -21.68
CA PHE A 524 -8.26 9.63 -22.54
C PHE A 524 -8.07 9.01 -23.93
N TYR A 525 -7.56 7.77 -24.02
CA TYR A 525 -7.34 7.14 -25.33
C TYR A 525 -8.63 6.77 -26.07
N PHE A 526 -9.70 6.43 -25.34
CA PHE A 526 -11.00 6.20 -25.95
C PHE A 526 -11.55 7.49 -26.59
N GLN A 527 -11.58 8.60 -25.85
CA GLN A 527 -12.02 9.90 -26.36
C GLN A 527 -11.14 10.37 -27.52
N PHE A 528 -9.82 10.20 -27.40
CA PHE A 528 -8.92 10.57 -28.48
C PHE A 528 -9.20 9.74 -29.74
N SER A 529 -9.47 8.44 -29.60
CA SER A 529 -9.82 7.60 -30.74
C SER A 529 -11.11 8.03 -31.45
N GLU A 530 -12.11 8.54 -30.71
CA GLU A 530 -13.35 9.05 -31.32
C GLU A 530 -13.08 10.35 -32.10
N LYS A 531 -12.30 11.27 -31.52
CA LYS A 531 -11.86 12.50 -32.21
C LYS A 531 -11.08 12.19 -33.48
N MET A 532 -10.14 11.24 -33.42
CA MET A 532 -9.35 10.85 -34.60
C MET A 532 -10.20 10.16 -35.67
N LYS A 533 -11.24 9.40 -35.30
CA LYS A 533 -12.18 8.85 -36.29
C LYS A 533 -12.94 9.93 -37.02
N GLU A 534 -13.47 10.91 -36.30
CA GLU A 534 -14.17 12.05 -36.89
C GLU A 534 -13.25 12.79 -37.86
N LEU A 535 -12.04 13.13 -37.41
CA LEU A 535 -11.04 13.87 -38.18
C LEU A 535 -10.58 13.13 -39.45
N LEU A 536 -10.32 11.82 -39.35
CA LEU A 536 -9.74 11.04 -40.44
C LEU A 536 -10.79 10.46 -41.41
N SER A 537 -12.06 10.37 -41.02
CA SER A 537 -13.12 9.86 -41.91
C SER A 537 -13.49 10.87 -43.00
N ASN A 538 -13.41 12.17 -42.68
CA ASN A 538 -13.69 13.28 -43.60
C ASN A 538 -12.45 14.14 -43.78
N PHE A 539 -11.34 13.55 -44.23
CA PHE A 539 -10.07 14.26 -44.30
C PHE A 539 -10.14 15.48 -45.24
N ASN A 540 -10.28 16.67 -44.66
CA ASN A 540 -10.31 17.96 -45.35
C ASN A 540 -9.40 18.94 -44.61
N GLN A 541 -8.37 19.45 -45.30
CA GLN A 541 -7.34 20.30 -44.69
C GLN A 541 -7.91 21.56 -44.02
N GLN A 542 -8.97 22.17 -44.56
CA GLN A 542 -9.59 23.36 -43.98
C GLN A 542 -10.34 23.03 -42.69
N GLU A 543 -11.13 21.96 -42.70
CA GLU A 543 -11.87 21.48 -41.52
C GLU A 543 -10.92 21.01 -40.42
N ILE A 544 -9.80 20.38 -40.80
CA ILE A 544 -8.73 19.98 -39.88
C ILE A 544 -8.08 21.19 -39.22
N ASN A 545 -7.79 22.26 -39.97
CA ASN A 545 -7.24 23.49 -39.40
C ASN A 545 -8.23 24.16 -38.42
N ILE A 546 -9.54 24.09 -38.71
CA ILE A 546 -10.60 24.56 -37.81
C ILE A 546 -10.70 23.68 -36.55
N PHE A 547 -10.54 22.36 -36.69
CA PHE A 547 -10.51 21.43 -35.57
C PHE A 547 -9.32 21.71 -34.65
N ILE A 548 -8.12 21.84 -35.23
CA ILE A 548 -6.88 22.15 -34.51
C ILE A 548 -6.97 23.48 -33.77
N SER A 549 -7.56 24.52 -34.39
CA SER A 549 -7.68 25.83 -33.73
C SER A 549 -8.64 25.85 -32.53
N LYS A 550 -9.52 24.85 -32.42
CA LYS A 550 -10.47 24.67 -31.32
C LYS A 550 -10.01 23.64 -30.29
N GLU A 551 -8.99 22.84 -30.58
CA GLU A 551 -8.51 21.81 -29.67
C GLU A 551 -7.52 22.39 -28.66
N GLU A 552 -7.89 22.32 -27.38
CA GLU A 552 -7.06 22.85 -26.29
C GLU A 552 -6.11 21.79 -25.72
N ASN A 553 -6.34 20.51 -26.00
CA ASN A 553 -5.48 19.44 -25.50
C ASN A 553 -4.19 19.33 -26.33
N SER A 554 -3.11 19.91 -25.81
CA SER A 554 -1.77 19.88 -26.43
C SER A 554 -1.27 18.47 -26.78
N LYS A 555 -1.68 17.43 -26.05
CA LYS A 555 -1.31 16.04 -26.34
C LYS A 555 -1.98 15.52 -27.60
N TYR A 556 -3.20 15.95 -27.88
CA TYR A 556 -3.89 15.63 -29.15
C TYR A 556 -3.23 16.36 -30.31
N LEU A 557 -2.97 17.65 -30.14
CA LEU A 557 -2.36 18.52 -31.16
C LEU A 557 -1.01 17.98 -31.66
N ASN A 558 -0.13 17.59 -30.74
CA ASN A 558 1.20 17.09 -31.10
C ASN A 558 1.13 15.88 -32.04
N TYR A 559 0.22 14.95 -31.78
CA TYR A 559 0.05 13.76 -32.60
C TYR A 559 -0.64 14.09 -33.93
N ILE A 560 -1.71 14.89 -33.90
CA ILE A 560 -2.47 15.30 -35.10
C ILE A 560 -1.54 16.00 -36.10
N ASN A 561 -0.69 16.92 -35.63
CA ASN A 561 0.29 17.61 -36.46
C ASN A 561 1.28 16.66 -37.14
N LYS A 562 1.71 15.58 -36.46
CA LYS A 562 2.61 14.56 -37.06
C LYS A 562 1.92 13.80 -38.18
N VAL A 563 0.66 13.41 -37.99
CA VAL A 563 -0.12 12.70 -39.02
C VAL A 563 -0.30 13.59 -40.26
N ILE A 564 -0.60 14.88 -40.07
CA ILE A 564 -0.82 15.84 -41.17
C ILE A 564 0.50 16.18 -41.89
N MET A 565 1.57 16.47 -41.16
CA MET A 565 2.87 16.79 -41.79
C MET A 565 3.39 15.64 -42.66
N LEU A 566 3.23 14.40 -42.20
CA LEU A 566 3.63 13.22 -42.98
C LEU A 566 2.77 13.01 -44.23
N GLN A 567 1.48 13.35 -44.19
CA GLN A 567 0.65 13.37 -45.39
C GLN A 567 1.17 14.39 -46.40
N ASN A 568 1.41 15.63 -45.97
CA ASN A 568 1.89 16.69 -46.87
C ASN A 568 3.26 16.39 -47.51
N GLN A 569 4.13 15.63 -46.83
CA GLN A 569 5.41 15.18 -47.37
C GLN A 569 5.31 14.00 -48.35
N ASN A 570 4.25 13.18 -48.28
CA ASN A 570 4.03 12.06 -49.21
C ASN A 570 3.25 12.48 -50.48
N TYR A 571 2.70 13.70 -50.52
CA TYR A 571 2.06 14.31 -51.69
C TYR A 571 3.01 15.19 -52.54
N GLN A 572 4.23 15.45 -52.04
CA GLN A 572 5.34 16.06 -52.79
C GLN A 572 6.26 14.96 -53.32
#